data_AF-A0A554FLU1-F1
#
_entry.id   AF-A0A554FLU1-F1
#
_cell.length_a   1.000
_cell.length_b   1.000
_cell.length_c   1.000
_cell.angle_alpha   90.00
_cell.angle_beta   90.00
_cell.angle_gamma   90.00
#
_symmetry.space_group_name_H-M   'P 1'
#
loop_
_entity.id
_entity.type
_entity.pdbx_description
1 polymer ?
#
loop_
_entity_poly.entity_id
_entity_poly.type
_entity_poly.pdbx_seq_one_letter_code
_entity_poly.pdbx_strand_id
1 'polypeptide(L)'
;MNAIAKAPKKQFRKNRGQGMTEYIIIVALIAIAAIGVITLFGDNIRKLFGASAAALAGEDNVQNDGALATDALKKKTMKNFGQNNTYN
;
A
#
# COMPACT_ATOMS: atom_id res chain seq x y z
N MET A 1 1.80 11.85 -65.77
CA MET A 1 1.94 10.86 -64.68
C MET A 1 3.09 11.31 -63.81
N ASN A 2 2.90 11.60 -62.52
CA ASN A 2 3.98 11.59 -61.52
C ASN A 2 3.35 11.51 -60.13
N ALA A 3 3.65 10.41 -59.43
CA ALA A 3 3.12 10.08 -58.13
C ALA A 3 3.82 10.90 -57.03
N ILE A 4 3.03 11.47 -56.13
CA ILE A 4 3.50 12.22 -54.95
C ILE A 4 4.15 11.21 -53.98
N ALA A 5 5.44 11.39 -53.71
CA ALA A 5 6.18 10.57 -52.75
C ALA A 5 5.64 10.79 -51.32
N LYS A 6 5.19 9.72 -50.68
CA LYS A 6 4.66 9.73 -49.31
C LYS A 6 5.81 9.73 -48.31
N ALA A 7 5.88 10.76 -47.46
CA ALA A 7 6.88 10.86 -46.40
C ALA A 7 6.78 9.68 -45.40
N PRO A 8 7.91 9.14 -44.91
CA PRO A 8 7.90 8.01 -44.00
C PRO A 8 7.34 8.43 -42.63
N LYS A 9 6.24 7.80 -42.19
CA LYS A 9 5.76 7.93 -40.80
C LYS A 9 6.79 7.28 -39.88
N LYS A 10 7.46 8.09 -39.06
CA LYS A 10 8.38 7.62 -38.02
C LYS A 10 7.57 6.85 -36.96
N GLN A 11 7.45 5.53 -37.14
CA GLN A 11 6.89 4.67 -36.10
C GLN A 11 7.86 4.65 -34.93
N PHE A 12 7.45 5.22 -33.79
CA PHE A 12 8.10 4.97 -32.51
C PHE A 12 8.00 3.47 -32.23
N ARG A 13 9.10 2.75 -32.47
CA ARG A 13 9.23 1.35 -32.05
C ARG A 13 9.06 1.32 -30.54
N LYS A 14 7.95 0.79 -30.05
CA LYS A 14 7.79 0.44 -28.63
C LYS A 14 8.87 -0.60 -28.32
N ASN A 15 9.81 -0.23 -27.45
CA ASN A 15 10.98 -1.02 -27.15
C ASN A 15 10.56 -2.33 -26.47
N ARG A 16 10.77 -3.46 -27.14
CA ARG A 16 10.61 -4.80 -26.57
C ARG A 16 11.78 -5.02 -25.61
N GLY A 17 11.54 -4.71 -24.35
CA GLY A 17 12.54 -4.61 -23.27
C GLY A 17 12.16 -3.58 -22.20
N GLN A 18 11.19 -2.70 -22.51
CA GLN A 18 10.70 -1.62 -21.65
C GLN A 18 9.81 -2.07 -20.47
N GLY A 19 9.55 -3.37 -20.31
CA GLY A 19 8.60 -3.86 -19.30
C GLY A 19 9.25 -4.53 -18.10
N MET A 20 10.18 -5.47 -18.31
CA MET A 20 10.50 -6.44 -17.25
C MET A 20 11.15 -5.79 -16.03
N THR A 21 12.17 -4.95 -16.22
CA THR A 21 12.84 -4.27 -15.10
C THR A 21 11.96 -3.20 -14.46
N GLU A 22 11.14 -2.48 -15.24
CA GLU A 22 10.24 -1.45 -14.72
C GLU A 22 9.14 -2.09 -13.85
N TYR A 23 8.56 -3.20 -14.29
CA TYR A 23 7.62 -3.96 -13.49
C TYR A 23 8.28 -4.57 -12.25
N ILE A 24 9.51 -5.09 -12.35
CA ILE A 24 10.24 -5.61 -11.18
C ILE A 24 10.47 -4.51 -10.14
N ILE A 25 10.85 -3.30 -10.57
CA ILE A 25 11.06 -2.17 -9.67
C ILE A 25 9.74 -1.77 -8.98
N ILE A 26 8.64 -1.63 -9.74
CA ILE A 26 7.33 -1.28 -9.17
C ILE A 26 6.86 -2.37 -8.18
N VAL A 27 7.01 -3.64 -8.53
CA VAL A 27 6.65 -4.77 -7.65
C VAL A 27 7.49 -4.75 -6.37
N ALA A 28 8.79 -4.48 -6.46
CA ALA A 28 9.66 -4.36 -5.29
C ALA A 28 9.21 -3.21 -4.37
N LEU A 29 8.83 -2.06 -4.93
CA LEU A 29 8.31 -0.93 -4.16
C LEU A 29 6.99 -1.26 -3.45
N ILE A 30 6.06 -1.93 -4.13
CA ILE A 30 4.80 -2.38 -3.53
C ILE A 30 5.05 -3.41 -2.43
N ALA A 31 5.99 -4.34 -2.62
CA ALA A 31 6.32 -5.36 -1.62
C ALA A 31 6.86 -4.74 -0.32
N ILE A 32 7.75 -3.75 -0.43
CA ILE A 32 8.28 -3.03 0.75
C ILE A 32 7.15 -2.28 1.47
N ALA A 33 6.28 -1.59 0.73
CA ALA A 33 5.13 -0.89 1.31
C ALA A 33 4.16 -1.88 1.99
N ALA A 34 3.91 -3.03 1.38
CA ALA A 34 3.04 -4.07 1.92
C ALA A 34 3.58 -4.66 3.23
N ILE A 35 4.89 -4.90 3.34
CA ILE A 35 5.51 -5.33 4.61
C ILE A 35 5.21 -4.31 5.71
N GLY A 36 5.37 -3.01 5.43
CA GLY A 36 5.04 -1.95 6.40
C GLY A 36 3.58 -1.96 6.82
N VAL A 37 2.64 -2.04 5.87
CA VAL A 37 1.20 -2.03 6.18
C VAL A 37 0.78 -3.31 6.94
N ILE A 38 1.23 -4.47 6.50
CA ILE A 38 0.85 -5.76 7.10
C ILE A 38 1.42 -5.89 8.52
N THR A 39 2.66 -5.43 8.75
CA THR A 39 3.25 -5.45 10.11
C THR A 39 2.54 -4.47 11.06
N LEU A 40 2.13 -3.29 10.57
CA LEU A 40 1.44 -2.30 11.43
C LEU A 40 -0.02 -2.66 11.70
N PHE A 41 -0.73 -3.23 10.72
CA PHE A 41 -2.19 -3.39 10.79
C PHE A 41 -2.68 -4.84 10.78
N GLY A 42 -1.84 -5.80 10.40
CA GLY A 42 -2.21 -7.21 10.25
C GLY A 42 -2.74 -7.84 11.52
N ASP A 43 -2.08 -7.59 12.66
CA ASP A 43 -2.52 -8.12 13.95
C ASP A 43 -3.89 -7.58 14.36
N ASN A 44 -4.14 -6.28 14.14
CA ASN A 44 -5.43 -5.66 14.44
C ASN A 44 -6.55 -6.19 13.54
N ILE A 45 -6.29 -6.33 12.24
CA ILE A 45 -7.25 -6.92 11.28
C ILE A 45 -7.58 -8.37 11.68
N ARG A 46 -6.56 -9.16 12.04
CA ARG A 46 -6.75 -10.56 12.47
C ARG A 46 -7.59 -10.65 13.73
N LYS A 47 -7.33 -9.81 14.74
CA LYS A 47 -8.12 -9.76 15.98
C LYS A 47 -9.58 -9.39 15.71
N LEU A 48 -9.83 -8.34 14.91
CA LEU A 48 -11.20 -7.93 14.53
C LEU A 48 -11.94 -9.03 13.78
N PHE A 49 -11.27 -9.70 12.85
CA PHE A 49 -11.87 -10.80 12.10
C PHE A 49 -12.19 -11.99 13.01
N GLY A 50 -11.28 -12.34 13.93
CA GLY A 50 -11.52 -13.41 14.91
C GLY A 50 -12.67 -13.09 15.86
N ALA A 51 -12.75 -11.86 16.36
CA ALA A 51 -13.85 -11.38 17.18
C ALA A 51 -15.19 -11.45 16.41
N SER A 52 -15.20 -10.99 15.15
CA SER A 52 -16.39 -11.07 14.29
C SER A 52 -16.85 -12.51 14.06
N ALA A 53 -15.91 -13.43 13.82
CA ALA A 53 -16.21 -14.85 13.66
C ALA A 53 -16.76 -15.49 14.95
N ALA A 54 -16.19 -15.15 16.12
CA ALA A 54 -16.68 -15.63 17.40
C ALA A 54 -18.09 -15.11 17.71
N ALA A 55 -18.38 -13.85 17.39
CA ALA A 55 -19.70 -13.25 17.60
C ALA A 55 -20.74 -13.92 16.70
N LEU A 56 -20.39 -14.21 15.44
CA LEU A 56 -21.25 -14.95 14.52
C LEU A 56 -21.48 -16.41 14.96
N ALA A 57 -20.52 -17.00 15.67
CA ALA A 57 -20.65 -18.33 16.24
C ALA A 57 -21.50 -18.37 17.53
N GLY A 58 -21.97 -17.20 18.01
CA GLY A 58 -22.83 -17.10 19.19
C GLY A 58 -22.07 -17.04 20.53
N GLU A 59 -20.81 -16.61 20.54
CA GLU A 59 -20.14 -16.28 21.81
C GLU A 59 -20.71 -14.97 22.38
N ASP A 60 -21.13 -15.02 23.64
CA ASP A 60 -21.70 -13.91 24.40
C ASP A 60 -20.64 -12.90 24.89
N ASN A 61 -19.36 -13.27 24.99
CA ASN A 61 -18.27 -12.45 25.54
C ASN A 61 -17.16 -12.16 24.53
N VAL A 62 -17.52 -11.66 23.35
CA VAL A 62 -16.54 -11.23 22.35
C VAL A 62 -15.96 -9.87 22.68
N GLN A 63 -14.76 -9.85 23.25
CA GLN A 63 -13.98 -8.61 23.39
C GLN A 63 -13.29 -8.26 22.06
N ASN A 64 -13.65 -7.09 21.50
CA ASN A 64 -12.95 -6.52 20.35
C ASN A 64 -11.65 -5.86 20.81
N ASP A 65 -10.59 -6.66 20.89
CA ASP A 65 -9.25 -6.26 21.34
C ASP A 65 -8.33 -5.78 20.19
N GLY A 66 -8.90 -5.46 19.03
CA GLY A 66 -8.15 -4.70 18.03
C GLY A 66 -7.89 -3.31 18.58
N ALA A 67 -6.65 -2.83 18.45
CA ALA A 67 -6.30 -1.50 18.91
C ALA A 67 -7.21 -0.48 18.21
N LEU A 68 -8.06 0.20 18.98
CA LEU A 68 -8.60 1.48 18.58
C LEU A 68 -7.41 2.35 18.18
N ALA A 69 -7.53 3.14 17.10
CA ALA A 69 -6.46 4.04 16.69
C ALA A 69 -6.00 4.86 17.91
N THR A 70 -4.89 4.44 18.52
CA THR A 70 -4.41 5.04 19.76
C THR A 70 -4.05 6.47 19.42
N ASP A 71 -4.25 7.41 20.35
CA ASP A 71 -3.90 8.81 20.10
C ASP A 71 -2.42 8.99 19.70
N ALA A 72 -1.57 8.00 19.98
CA ALA A 72 -0.20 7.90 19.49
C ALA A 72 -0.10 7.76 17.95
N LEU A 73 -0.99 7.01 17.30
CA LEU A 73 -1.10 6.91 15.83
C LEU A 73 -1.69 8.20 15.22
N LYS A 74 -2.68 8.83 15.88
CA LYS A 74 -3.19 10.16 15.48
C LYS A 74 -2.13 11.26 15.61
N LYS A 75 -1.20 11.11 16.54
CA LYS A 75 -0.09 12.04 16.78
C LYS A 75 1.09 11.90 15.82
N LYS A 76 1.07 11.06 14.78
CA LYS A 76 2.18 10.98 13.82
C LYS A 76 1.76 11.24 12.37
N THR A 77 0.99 12.31 12.19
CA THR A 77 0.73 12.92 10.87
C THR A 77 1.82 13.95 10.54
N MET A 78 1.91 14.45 9.29
CA MET A 78 2.88 15.49 8.89
C MET A 78 2.84 16.75 9.78
N LYS A 79 1.74 16.96 10.53
CA LYS A 79 1.61 18.04 11.54
C LYS A 79 2.49 17.82 12.78
N ASN A 80 2.89 16.58 13.06
CA ASN A 80 3.54 16.19 14.31
C ASN A 80 4.94 15.59 14.09
N PHE A 81 5.41 15.49 12.84
CA PHE A 81 6.72 14.95 12.48
C PHE A 81 7.90 15.75 13.08
N GLY A 82 7.69 17.00 13.52
CA GLY A 82 8.69 17.83 14.19
C GLY A 82 8.49 18.03 15.69
N GLN A 83 7.46 17.42 16.31
CA GLN A 83 7.11 17.68 17.71
C GLN A 83 7.76 16.72 18.72
N ASN A 84 8.52 15.73 18.25
CA ASN A 84 9.21 14.74 19.11
C ASN A 84 10.70 15.04 19.27
N ASN A 85 11.07 16.29 19.57
CA ASN A 85 12.43 16.61 20.01
C ASN A 85 12.44 17.53 21.24
N THR A 86 11.62 17.21 22.23
CA THR A 86 11.79 17.74 23.58
C THR A 86 12.46 16.64 24.40
N TYR A 87 13.74 16.81 24.66
CA TYR A 87 14.51 16.01 25.62
C TYR A 87 13.91 16.24 27.01
N ASN A 88 13.47 15.16 27.65
CA ASN A 88 13.41 15.01 29.10
C ASN A 88 14.04 13.65 29.43
#